data_AF-A0A538HRR1-F1
#
_entry.id   AF-A0A538HRR1-F1
#
_cell.length_a   1.000
_cell.length_b   1.000
_cell.length_c   1.000
_cell.angle_alpha   90.00
_cell.angle_beta   90.00
_cell.angle_gamma   90.00
#
_symmetry.space_group_name_H-M   'P 1'
#
loop_
_entity.id
_entity.type
_entity.pdbx_description
1 polymer ?
#
loop_
_entity_poly.entity_id
_entity_poly.type
_entity_poly.pdbx_seq_one_letter_code
_entity_poly.pdbx_strand_id
1 'polypeptide(L)'
;MRARVALLLALVALVGATGGSAATRPSLRPVGFAPLTVAGKGFASGESVTVAAYGGSRRVIRVIASAEGTFRARFSSSQPRCTAWVARAAGSSGSRATYRVLPAACAPAIAAGTAPPTRGTGVAGVITRGPITPVCAVEVPCDGPAAGVAVDLLQANVVIAHTKTGVDGRYYVLAAPGNYVVRATGRLLSPRVTRVQAGRFAEVDFKIDTGIR
;
A
#
# COMPACT_ATOMS: atom_id res chain seq x y z
N MET A 1 -6.29 29.90 85.70
CA MET A 1 -5.97 30.14 84.28
C MET A 1 -5.51 28.83 83.66
N ARG A 2 -6.34 28.17 82.84
CA ARG A 2 -5.97 26.94 82.11
C ARG A 2 -6.56 27.04 80.69
N ALA A 3 -5.68 27.23 79.71
CA ALA A 3 -6.01 27.32 78.29
C ALA A 3 -6.55 25.97 77.78
N ARG A 4 -7.64 25.98 77.00
CA ARG A 4 -8.12 24.79 76.27
C ARG A 4 -7.83 24.97 74.79
N VAL A 5 -7.14 23.97 74.28
CA VAL A 5 -6.42 23.85 73.02
C VAL A 5 -7.39 23.67 71.85
N ALA A 6 -7.07 24.34 70.74
CA ALA A 6 -7.77 24.24 69.46
C ALA A 6 -7.47 22.91 68.74
N LEU A 7 -8.49 22.26 68.17
CA LEU A 7 -8.34 21.09 67.31
C LEU A 7 -8.87 21.44 65.91
N LEU A 8 -7.94 21.75 64.99
CA LEU A 8 -8.22 21.91 63.56
C LEU A 8 -8.06 20.55 62.88
N LEU A 9 -9.16 19.97 62.41
CA LEU A 9 -9.18 18.78 61.55
C LEU A 9 -8.77 19.18 60.13
N ALA A 10 -7.57 18.77 59.70
CA ALA A 10 -7.12 18.88 58.32
C ALA A 10 -7.65 17.69 57.50
N LEU A 11 -8.57 17.97 56.57
CA LEU A 11 -9.11 17.00 55.62
C LEU A 11 -8.13 16.86 54.44
N VAL A 12 -7.36 15.77 54.40
CA VAL A 12 -6.46 15.46 53.28
C VAL A 12 -7.27 14.80 52.17
N ALA A 13 -7.50 15.52 51.07
CA ALA A 13 -8.12 14.98 49.86
C ALA A 13 -7.11 14.14 49.08
N LEU A 14 -7.31 12.81 49.02
CA LEU A 14 -6.59 11.92 48.11
C LEU A 14 -7.01 12.24 46.66
N VAL A 15 -6.15 12.96 45.94
CA VAL A 15 -6.28 13.13 44.49
C VAL A 15 -5.84 11.83 43.82
N GLY A 16 -6.79 10.94 43.53
CA GLY A 16 -6.55 9.75 42.73
C GLY A 16 -6.25 10.16 41.28
N ALA A 17 -4.98 10.11 40.88
CA ALA A 17 -4.59 10.22 39.49
C ALA A 17 -5.08 8.97 38.74
N THR A 18 -6.20 9.08 38.00
CA THR A 18 -6.59 8.08 37.02
C THR A 18 -5.59 8.15 35.87
N GLY A 19 -4.52 7.35 35.97
CA GLY A 19 -3.61 7.09 34.87
C GLY A 19 -4.39 6.46 33.72
N GLY A 20 -4.90 7.29 32.82
CA GLY A 20 -5.45 6.84 31.55
C GLY A 20 -4.36 6.07 30.82
N SER A 21 -4.48 4.74 30.78
CA SER A 21 -3.62 3.89 29.97
C SER A 21 -3.77 4.37 28.53
N ALA A 22 -2.76 5.07 28.01
CA ALA A 22 -2.69 5.39 26.61
C ALA A 22 -2.79 4.07 25.86
N ALA A 23 -3.92 3.84 25.18
CA ALA A 23 -4.16 2.61 24.43
C ALA A 23 -2.96 2.42 23.48
N THR A 24 -2.16 1.39 23.73
CA THR A 24 -0.93 1.16 22.96
C THR A 24 -1.35 0.94 21.51
N ARG A 25 -0.92 1.80 20.61
CA ARG A 25 -1.33 1.73 19.20
C ARG A 25 -0.85 0.39 18.60
N PRO A 26 -1.75 -0.45 18.05
CA PRO A 26 -1.35 -1.71 17.46
C PRO A 26 -0.32 -1.50 16.35
N SER A 27 0.72 -2.34 16.32
CA SER A 27 1.83 -2.25 15.37
C SER A 27 2.28 -3.62 14.87
N LEU A 28 2.89 -3.65 13.68
CA LEU A 28 3.45 -4.86 13.07
C LEU A 28 4.92 -4.63 12.70
N ARG A 29 5.74 -5.68 12.85
CA ARG A 29 7.13 -5.68 12.39
C ARG A 29 7.53 -7.05 11.83
N PRO A 30 8.19 -7.13 10.67
CA PRO A 30 8.82 -8.36 10.23
C PRO A 30 9.98 -8.72 11.16
N VAL A 31 10.08 -10.01 11.49
CA VAL A 31 11.16 -10.59 12.31
C VAL A 31 11.83 -11.77 11.60
N GLY A 32 11.31 -12.19 10.45
CA GLY A 32 11.91 -13.16 9.55
C GLY A 32 11.32 -13.00 8.14
N PHE A 33 12.09 -13.34 7.10
CA PHE A 33 11.69 -13.18 5.68
C PHE A 33 11.61 -14.49 4.90
N ALA A 34 12.27 -15.55 5.39
CA ALA A 34 12.27 -16.88 4.78
C ALA A 34 12.39 -17.95 5.89
N PRO A 35 11.27 -18.40 6.49
CA PRO A 35 9.89 -17.99 6.20
C PRO A 35 9.54 -16.59 6.71
N LEU A 36 8.55 -15.95 6.08
CA LEU A 36 8.02 -14.67 6.57
C LEU A 36 7.44 -14.86 7.98
N THR A 37 7.95 -14.11 8.94
CA THR A 37 7.39 -14.03 10.29
C THR A 37 7.14 -12.57 10.63
N VAL A 38 5.91 -12.27 11.02
CA VAL A 38 5.47 -10.92 11.41
C VAL A 38 5.12 -10.93 12.89
N ALA A 39 5.75 -10.06 13.67
CA ALA A 39 5.42 -9.83 15.07
C ALA A 39 4.41 -8.68 15.19
N GLY A 40 3.39 -8.86 16.03
CA GLY A 40 2.45 -7.81 16.42
C GLY A 40 2.63 -7.39 17.88
N LYS A 41 2.38 -6.12 18.18
CA LYS A 41 2.37 -5.55 19.55
C LYS A 41 1.24 -4.53 19.70
N GLY A 42 0.73 -4.34 20.92
CA GLY A 42 -0.33 -3.38 21.22
C GLY A 42 -1.72 -3.85 20.82
N PHE A 43 -1.93 -5.16 20.65
CA PHE A 43 -3.24 -5.77 20.40
C PHE A 43 -3.96 -6.01 21.74
N ALA A 44 -5.27 -6.19 21.71
CA ALA A 44 -6.02 -6.51 22.92
C ALA A 44 -5.67 -7.92 23.40
N SER A 45 -5.57 -8.09 24.73
CA SER A 45 -5.28 -9.37 25.37
C SER A 45 -6.25 -10.47 24.90
N GLY A 46 -5.72 -11.61 24.48
CA GLY A 46 -6.51 -12.77 24.06
C GLY A 46 -7.31 -12.58 22.76
N GLU A 47 -7.18 -11.46 22.06
CA GLU A 47 -8.01 -11.21 20.90
C GLU A 47 -7.61 -12.11 19.72
N SER A 48 -8.61 -12.50 18.93
CA SER A 48 -8.36 -13.25 17.69
C SER A 48 -7.94 -12.29 16.59
N VAL A 49 -6.71 -12.44 16.10
CA VAL A 49 -6.12 -11.56 15.08
C VAL A 49 -6.07 -12.27 13.74
N THR A 50 -6.77 -11.74 12.75
CA THR A 50 -6.62 -12.15 11.35
C THR A 50 -5.45 -11.38 10.74
N VAL A 51 -4.39 -12.11 10.38
CA VAL A 51 -3.16 -11.55 9.79
C VAL A 51 -3.08 -11.96 8.33
N ALA A 52 -3.11 -10.96 7.44
CA ALA A 52 -2.90 -11.14 6.01
C ALA A 52 -1.52 -10.63 5.62
N ALA A 53 -0.75 -11.43 4.89
CA ALA A 53 0.46 -11.00 4.22
C ALA A 53 0.30 -11.18 2.71
N TYR A 54 0.74 -10.18 1.94
CA TYR A 54 0.69 -10.24 0.48
C TYR A 54 1.81 -9.41 -0.14
N GLY A 55 2.43 -10.02 -1.13
CA GLY A 55 3.59 -9.55 -1.90
C GLY A 55 3.70 -10.45 -3.14
N GLY A 56 2.55 -10.69 -3.77
CA GLY A 56 2.26 -11.84 -4.62
C GLY A 56 0.87 -12.39 -4.26
N SER A 57 0.73 -13.71 -4.13
CA SER A 57 -0.52 -14.31 -3.66
C SER A 57 -0.81 -13.94 -2.20
N ARG A 58 -2.07 -13.54 -1.93
CA ARG A 58 -2.52 -13.25 -0.58
C ARG A 58 -2.51 -14.52 0.28
N ARG A 59 -1.93 -14.41 1.48
CA ARG A 59 -1.99 -15.45 2.51
C ARG A 59 -2.60 -14.85 3.76
N VAL A 60 -3.51 -15.59 4.37
CA VAL A 60 -4.23 -15.16 5.57
C VAL A 60 -4.10 -16.28 6.59
N ILE A 61 -3.70 -15.93 7.80
CA ILE A 61 -3.71 -16.84 8.94
C ILE A 61 -4.38 -16.14 10.12
N ARG A 62 -4.85 -16.93 11.08
CA ARG A 62 -5.42 -16.44 12.34
C ARG A 62 -4.46 -16.80 13.47
N VAL A 63 -4.24 -15.87 14.37
CA VAL A 63 -3.45 -16.05 15.60
C VAL A 63 -4.21 -15.46 16.78
N ILE A 64 -3.79 -15.77 17.99
CA ILE A 64 -4.35 -15.20 19.22
C ILE A 64 -3.26 -14.30 19.83
N ALA A 65 -3.64 -13.08 20.23
CA ALA A 65 -2.74 -12.21 20.98
C ALA A 65 -2.52 -12.73 22.40
N SER A 66 -1.29 -12.65 22.90
CA SER A 66 -0.94 -13.01 24.27
C SER A 66 -1.64 -12.10 25.29
N ALA A 67 -1.49 -12.41 26.59
CA ALA A 67 -2.02 -11.57 27.66
C ALA A 67 -1.46 -10.14 27.59
N GLU A 68 -0.25 -9.97 27.09
CA GLU A 68 0.47 -8.71 26.90
C GLU A 68 0.15 -8.03 25.55
N GLY A 69 -0.78 -8.59 24.75
CA GLY A 69 -1.17 -8.00 23.47
C GLY A 69 -0.14 -8.20 22.35
N THR A 70 0.63 -9.30 22.40
CA THR A 70 1.67 -9.61 21.40
C THR A 70 1.37 -10.91 20.64
N PHE A 71 1.89 -11.05 19.43
CA PHE A 71 1.82 -12.32 18.70
C PHE A 71 2.95 -12.46 17.68
N ARG A 72 3.13 -13.68 17.16
CA ARG A 72 3.96 -13.97 16.00
C ARG A 72 3.17 -14.76 14.97
N ALA A 73 3.01 -14.18 13.78
CA ALA A 73 2.36 -14.78 12.64
C ALA A 73 3.42 -15.31 11.67
N ARG A 74 3.57 -16.63 11.58
CA ARG A 74 4.52 -17.29 10.67
C ARG A 74 3.79 -17.80 9.43
N PHE A 75 4.23 -17.36 8.26
CA PHE A 75 3.72 -17.78 6.97
C PHE A 75 4.68 -18.80 6.34
N SER A 76 4.18 -19.77 5.59
CA SER A 76 5.03 -20.72 4.85
C SER A 76 5.74 -20.08 3.65
N SER A 77 5.31 -18.89 3.22
CA SER A 77 5.93 -18.16 2.12
C SER A 77 7.15 -17.36 2.56
N SER A 78 8.13 -17.27 1.67
CA SER A 78 9.21 -16.29 1.75
C SER A 78 8.78 -14.96 1.13
N GLN A 79 9.29 -13.84 1.65
CA GLN A 79 9.18 -12.53 1.03
C GLN A 79 10.57 -12.03 0.65
N PRO A 80 10.83 -11.71 -0.63
CA PRO A 80 12.08 -11.07 -1.01
C PRO A 80 12.21 -9.71 -0.30
N ARG A 81 13.40 -9.39 0.21
CA ARG A 81 13.64 -8.12 0.94
C ARG A 81 13.45 -6.89 0.05
N CYS A 82 13.64 -7.06 -1.25
CA CYS A 82 13.68 -5.99 -2.26
C CYS A 82 12.39 -5.87 -3.09
N THR A 83 11.32 -6.57 -2.70
CA THR A 83 10.03 -6.55 -3.40
C THR A 83 9.00 -5.90 -2.50
N ALA A 84 8.09 -5.10 -3.07
CA ALA A 84 7.01 -4.54 -2.27
C ALA A 84 6.09 -5.62 -1.72
N TRP A 85 5.76 -5.52 -0.43
CA TRP A 85 4.79 -6.40 0.22
C TRP A 85 4.16 -5.68 1.41
N VAL A 86 3.03 -6.21 1.86
CA VAL A 86 2.24 -5.66 2.97
C VAL A 86 1.84 -6.78 3.92
N ALA A 87 1.88 -6.48 5.22
CA ALA A 87 1.14 -7.22 6.23
C ALA A 87 0.06 -6.34 6.84
N ARG A 88 -1.13 -6.92 7.03
CA ARG A 88 -2.27 -6.31 7.72
C ARG A 88 -2.74 -7.24 8.81
N ALA A 89 -3.02 -6.69 9.98
CA ALA A 89 -3.61 -7.40 11.10
C ALA A 89 -4.87 -6.68 11.54
N ALA A 90 -5.93 -7.46 11.75
CA ALA A 90 -7.21 -7.00 12.29
C ALA A 90 -7.64 -7.93 13.42
N GLY A 91 -7.75 -7.38 14.61
CA GLY A 91 -8.20 -8.06 15.82
C GLY A 91 -9.72 -8.01 15.99
N SER A 92 -10.28 -9.01 16.69
CA SER A 92 -11.71 -9.09 17.00
C SER A 92 -12.19 -7.97 17.92
N SER A 93 -11.29 -7.35 18.70
CA SER A 93 -11.62 -6.24 19.60
C SER A 93 -11.41 -4.87 18.95
N GLY A 94 -11.16 -4.83 17.63
CA GLY A 94 -11.03 -3.60 16.84
C GLY A 94 -9.59 -3.16 16.55
N SER A 95 -8.58 -3.83 17.12
CA SER A 95 -7.17 -3.51 16.86
C SER A 95 -6.82 -3.65 15.38
N ARG A 96 -6.14 -2.64 14.81
CA ARG A 96 -5.71 -2.66 13.41
C ARG A 96 -4.28 -2.16 13.27
N ALA A 97 -3.47 -2.91 12.54
CA ALA A 97 -2.12 -2.52 12.20
C ALA A 97 -1.78 -2.90 10.76
N THR A 98 -1.01 -2.05 10.09
CA THR A 98 -0.53 -2.30 8.73
C THR A 98 0.97 -2.04 8.69
N TYR A 99 1.72 -2.96 8.11
CA TYR A 99 3.13 -2.82 7.78
C TYR A 99 3.29 -2.89 6.27
N ARG A 100 4.03 -1.96 5.67
CA ARG A 100 4.26 -1.90 4.22
C ARG A 100 5.76 -1.75 3.97
N VAL A 101 6.29 -2.63 3.13
CA VAL A 101 7.62 -2.46 2.53
C VAL A 101 7.42 -1.90 1.15
N LEU A 102 8.08 -0.78 0.89
CA LEU A 102 8.26 -0.24 -0.46
C LEU A 102 9.67 -0.61 -0.94
N PRO A 103 9.91 -0.77 -2.25
CA PRO A 103 11.19 -1.24 -2.79
C PRO A 103 12.37 -0.26 -2.62
N ALA A 104 12.17 0.85 -1.90
CA ALA A 104 13.11 1.98 -1.83
C ALA A 104 14.54 1.60 -1.39
N ALA A 105 14.68 0.52 -0.60
CA ALA A 105 16.00 0.08 -0.13
C ALA A 105 16.84 -0.65 -1.19
N CYS A 106 16.24 -1.13 -2.30
CA CYS A 106 16.94 -1.92 -3.32
C CYS A 106 16.71 -1.43 -4.77
N ALA A 107 15.91 -0.38 -4.98
CA ALA A 107 15.52 0.08 -6.30
C ALA A 107 16.11 1.47 -6.61
N PRO A 108 16.37 1.79 -7.90
CA PRO A 108 16.49 3.18 -8.31
C PRO A 108 15.21 3.94 -7.90
N ALA A 109 15.36 5.23 -7.61
CA ALA A 109 14.25 6.09 -7.18
C ALA A 109 13.02 5.86 -8.08
N ILE A 110 11.89 5.50 -7.46
CA ILE A 110 10.61 5.36 -8.17
C ILE A 110 10.18 6.78 -8.54
N ALA A 111 10.41 7.16 -9.78
CA ALA A 111 9.93 8.40 -10.37
C ALA A 111 8.89 8.08 -11.42
N ALA A 112 7.91 8.96 -11.57
CA ALA A 112 6.92 8.83 -12.61
C ALA A 112 6.64 10.19 -13.25
N GLY A 113 6.22 10.18 -14.50
CA GLY A 113 5.91 11.39 -15.24
C GLY A 113 5.27 11.08 -16.59
N THR A 114 5.29 12.07 -17.47
CA THR A 114 4.56 12.06 -18.74
C THR A 114 5.45 11.76 -19.95
N ALA A 115 6.75 12.08 -19.89
CA ALA A 115 7.72 11.77 -20.96
C ALA A 115 8.87 10.88 -20.44
N PRO A 116 9.04 9.65 -20.95
CA PRO A 116 10.10 8.77 -20.48
C PRO A 116 11.50 9.38 -20.75
N PRO A 117 12.45 9.26 -19.80
CA PRO A 117 13.83 9.63 -20.06
C PRO A 117 14.43 8.71 -21.13
N THR A 118 15.38 9.22 -21.90
CA THR A 118 16.07 8.48 -22.99
C THR A 118 16.87 7.28 -22.50
N ARG A 119 17.16 7.22 -21.21
CA ARG A 119 17.76 6.07 -20.52
C ARG A 119 17.00 5.81 -19.23
N GLY A 120 16.82 4.54 -18.90
CA GLY A 120 16.15 4.17 -17.67
C GLY A 120 15.78 2.69 -17.64
N THR A 121 15.24 2.27 -16.51
CA THR A 121 14.61 0.96 -16.35
C THR A 121 13.22 1.22 -15.80
N GLY A 122 12.18 0.65 -16.40
CA GLY A 122 10.82 0.94 -15.97
C GLY A 122 9.73 0.48 -16.91
N VAL A 123 8.57 1.12 -16.78
CA VAL A 123 7.40 0.95 -17.65
C VAL A 123 7.11 2.28 -18.33
N ALA A 124 6.78 2.24 -19.61
CA ALA A 124 6.29 3.39 -20.36
C ALA A 124 5.08 2.97 -21.21
N GLY A 125 4.34 3.94 -21.72
CA GLY A 125 3.28 3.66 -22.68
C GLY A 125 2.41 4.86 -22.98
N VAL A 126 1.37 4.60 -23.77
CA VAL A 126 0.36 5.58 -24.19
C VAL A 126 -1.02 5.04 -23.82
N ILE A 127 -1.87 5.93 -23.30
CA ILE A 127 -3.29 5.64 -23.15
C ILE A 127 -4.07 6.46 -24.17
N THR A 128 -4.86 5.78 -24.99
CA THR A 128 -5.77 6.41 -25.95
C THR A 128 -7.21 6.26 -25.47
N ARG A 129 -8.09 7.11 -26.00
CA ARG A 129 -9.54 7.02 -25.82
C ARG A 129 -10.21 7.07 -27.19
N GLY A 130 -11.23 6.25 -27.36
CA GLY A 130 -12.17 6.45 -28.44
C GLY A 130 -13.36 5.49 -28.41
N PRO A 131 -14.31 5.65 -29.34
CA PRO A 131 -14.37 6.71 -30.34
C PRO A 131 -14.42 8.13 -29.74
N ILE A 132 -13.81 9.14 -30.35
CA ILE A 132 -13.93 10.56 -29.92
C ILE A 132 -15.04 11.31 -30.67
N THR A 133 -15.62 10.69 -31.69
CA THR A 133 -16.76 11.19 -32.47
C THR A 133 -17.80 10.09 -32.66
N PRO A 134 -19.09 10.42 -32.90
CA PRO A 134 -20.16 9.43 -33.11
C PRO A 134 -19.90 8.47 -34.26
N VAL A 135 -19.36 8.98 -35.37
CA VAL A 135 -19.03 8.20 -36.55
C VAL A 135 -17.55 8.40 -36.87
N CYS A 136 -16.84 7.30 -37.07
CA CYS A 136 -15.47 7.32 -37.56
C CYS A 136 -15.50 7.61 -39.07
N ALA A 137 -14.92 8.73 -39.48
CA ALA A 137 -14.68 9.00 -40.89
C ALA A 137 -13.34 8.39 -41.32
N VAL A 138 -13.25 7.95 -42.58
CA VAL A 138 -12.00 7.46 -43.17
C VAL A 138 -10.98 8.61 -43.17
N GLU A 139 -9.71 8.32 -42.89
CA GLU A 139 -8.60 9.30 -42.76
C GLU A 139 -8.67 10.29 -41.59
N VAL A 140 -9.80 10.35 -40.87
CA VAL A 140 -9.92 11.17 -39.65
C VAL A 140 -9.66 10.29 -38.42
N PRO A 141 -8.72 10.66 -37.52
CA PRO A 141 -8.48 9.91 -36.29
C PRO A 141 -9.75 9.81 -35.44
N CYS A 142 -10.26 8.60 -35.29
CA CYS A 142 -11.42 8.31 -34.44
C CYS A 142 -11.04 8.05 -32.97
N ASP A 143 -9.75 7.93 -32.68
CA ASP A 143 -9.19 7.82 -31.35
C ASP A 143 -8.28 9.04 -31.07
N GLY A 144 -8.18 9.43 -29.81
CA GLY A 144 -7.28 10.50 -29.37
C GLY A 144 -6.52 10.13 -28.10
N PRO A 145 -5.50 10.92 -27.71
CA PRO A 145 -4.77 10.70 -26.47
C PRO A 145 -5.71 10.85 -25.26
N ALA A 146 -5.55 10.00 -24.24
CA ALA A 146 -6.28 10.12 -22.99
C ALA A 146 -5.41 10.82 -21.95
N ALA A 147 -5.63 12.12 -21.75
CA ALA A 147 -4.88 12.93 -20.80
C ALA A 147 -5.42 12.79 -19.36
N GLY A 148 -4.53 12.91 -18.37
CA GLY A 148 -4.90 12.92 -16.95
C GLY A 148 -5.38 11.58 -16.39
N VAL A 149 -5.21 10.49 -17.13
CA VAL A 149 -5.60 9.14 -16.72
C VAL A 149 -4.64 8.66 -15.64
N ALA A 150 -5.20 8.24 -14.50
CA ALA A 150 -4.45 7.64 -13.41
C ALA A 150 -3.86 6.28 -13.84
N VAL A 151 -2.56 6.10 -13.58
CA VAL A 151 -1.82 4.85 -13.79
C VAL A 151 -1.10 4.46 -12.51
N ASP A 152 -1.40 3.27 -12.02
CA ASP A 152 -0.70 2.65 -10.90
C ASP A 152 0.26 1.58 -11.43
N LEU A 153 1.50 1.62 -10.94
CA LEU A 153 2.41 0.49 -11.06
C LEU A 153 2.36 -0.31 -9.77
N LEU A 154 1.97 -1.58 -9.88
CA LEU A 154 1.91 -2.51 -8.77
C LEU A 154 3.04 -3.51 -8.89
N GLN A 155 3.72 -3.75 -7.78
CA GLN A 155 4.56 -4.92 -7.62
C GLN A 155 3.90 -5.80 -6.58
N ALA A 156 3.66 -7.06 -6.91
CA ALA A 156 3.24 -8.02 -5.90
C ALA A 156 1.91 -7.63 -5.19
N ASN A 157 0.98 -7.04 -5.96
CA ASN A 157 -0.31 -6.48 -5.53
C ASN A 157 -0.23 -5.25 -4.60
N VAL A 158 0.95 -4.63 -4.51
CA VAL A 158 1.16 -3.38 -3.78
C VAL A 158 1.40 -2.28 -4.80
N VAL A 159 0.61 -1.21 -4.76
CA VAL A 159 0.91 0.01 -5.52
C VAL A 159 2.22 0.59 -5.00
N ILE A 160 3.23 0.64 -5.87
CA ILE A 160 4.56 1.17 -5.57
C ILE A 160 4.80 2.54 -6.22
N ALA A 161 4.02 2.88 -7.24
CA ALA A 161 4.06 4.15 -7.93
C ALA A 161 2.67 4.52 -8.44
N HIS A 162 2.41 5.82 -8.49
CA HIS A 162 1.22 6.40 -9.10
C HIS A 162 1.64 7.54 -10.02
N THR A 163 1.01 7.64 -11.19
CA THR A 163 1.20 8.75 -12.12
C THR A 163 -0.07 9.07 -12.88
N LYS A 164 -0.04 10.15 -13.66
CA LYS A 164 -1.07 10.48 -14.62
C LYS A 164 -0.48 10.60 -16.01
N THR A 165 -1.27 10.27 -17.02
CA THR A 165 -0.89 10.51 -18.41
C THR A 165 -0.80 11.99 -18.72
N GLY A 166 0.14 12.36 -19.59
CA GLY A 166 0.29 13.71 -20.14
C GLY A 166 -0.81 14.07 -21.13
N VAL A 167 -0.77 15.31 -21.64
CA VAL A 167 -1.72 15.81 -22.65
C VAL A 167 -1.70 14.99 -23.95
N ASP A 168 -0.57 14.36 -24.25
CA ASP A 168 -0.33 13.45 -25.37
C ASP A 168 -0.66 11.98 -25.03
N GLY A 169 -1.23 11.72 -23.85
CA GLY A 169 -1.60 10.37 -23.39
C GLY A 169 -0.42 9.53 -22.90
N ARG A 170 0.80 10.06 -22.93
CA ARG A 170 2.01 9.32 -22.52
C ARG A 170 2.16 9.26 -21.01
N TYR A 171 2.76 8.17 -20.54
CA TYR A 171 3.21 8.04 -19.15
C TYR A 171 4.48 7.20 -19.07
N TYR A 172 5.21 7.36 -17.97
CA TYR A 172 6.28 6.45 -17.59
C TYR A 172 6.40 6.32 -16.07
N VAL A 173 7.00 5.22 -15.64
CA VAL A 173 7.35 4.92 -14.25
C VAL A 173 8.71 4.22 -14.21
N LEU A 174 9.70 4.81 -13.54
CA LEU A 174 10.97 4.14 -13.24
C LEU A 174 10.75 3.01 -12.24
N ALA A 175 11.31 1.85 -12.53
CA ALA A 175 11.23 0.67 -11.69
C ALA A 175 12.47 -0.21 -11.86
N ALA A 176 12.82 -0.96 -10.84
CA ALA A 176 13.87 -1.98 -10.95
C ALA A 176 13.45 -3.09 -11.94
N PRO A 177 14.39 -3.93 -12.41
CA PRO A 177 14.03 -5.15 -13.13
C PRO A 177 13.12 -6.04 -12.28
N GLY A 178 12.04 -6.56 -12.87
CA GLY A 178 11.07 -7.36 -12.13
C GLY A 178 9.75 -7.55 -12.85
N ASN A 179 8.84 -8.28 -12.21
CA ASN A 179 7.47 -8.47 -12.69
C ASN A 179 6.54 -7.46 -12.03
N TYR A 180 5.73 -6.78 -12.85
CA TYR A 180 4.84 -5.72 -12.43
C TYR A 180 3.44 -5.92 -13.02
N VAL A 181 2.46 -5.29 -12.38
CA VAL A 181 1.11 -5.12 -12.90
C VAL A 181 0.89 -3.62 -13.10
N VAL A 182 0.53 -3.23 -14.31
CA VAL A 182 0.16 -1.86 -14.65
C VAL A 182 -1.36 -1.78 -14.65
N ARG A 183 -1.90 -0.85 -13.88
CA ARG A 183 -3.34 -0.60 -13.81
C ARG A 183 -3.62 0.83 -14.21
N ALA A 184 -4.41 1.01 -15.26
CA ALA A 184 -4.96 2.30 -15.64
C ALA A 184 -6.44 2.39 -15.25
N THR A 185 -6.88 3.60 -14.90
CA THR A 185 -8.31 3.86 -14.64
C THR A 185 -9.01 4.18 -15.95
N GLY A 186 -10.13 3.51 -16.22
CA GLY A 186 -10.91 3.76 -17.43
C GLY A 186 -11.95 2.67 -17.67
N ARG A 187 -12.88 2.95 -18.59
CA ARG A 187 -13.94 2.00 -18.94
C ARG A 187 -13.35 0.79 -19.67
N LEU A 188 -13.77 -0.40 -19.28
CA LEU A 188 -13.35 -1.68 -19.87
C LEU A 188 -11.83 -1.94 -19.87
N LEU A 189 -11.09 -1.29 -18.95
CA LEU A 189 -9.67 -1.55 -18.80
C LEU A 189 -9.40 -2.71 -17.85
N SER A 190 -8.65 -3.70 -18.34
CA SER A 190 -8.09 -4.78 -17.52
C SER A 190 -6.64 -4.47 -17.18
N PRO A 191 -6.16 -4.74 -15.94
CA PRO A 191 -4.76 -4.60 -15.60
C PRO A 191 -3.87 -5.46 -16.51
N ARG A 192 -2.67 -4.96 -16.83
CA ARG A 192 -1.70 -5.68 -17.67
C ARG A 192 -0.50 -6.13 -16.84
N VAL A 193 -0.10 -7.39 -17.00
CA VAL A 193 1.12 -7.92 -16.40
C VAL A 193 2.29 -7.68 -17.35
N THR A 194 3.41 -7.19 -16.84
CA THR A 194 4.62 -6.96 -17.64
C THR A 194 5.88 -7.32 -16.87
N ARG A 195 6.96 -7.56 -17.61
CA ARG A 195 8.30 -7.76 -17.06
C ARG A 195 9.20 -6.62 -17.51
N VAL A 196 9.76 -5.92 -16.53
CA VAL A 196 10.79 -4.89 -16.75
C VAL A 196 12.16 -5.55 -16.74
N GLN A 197 12.94 -5.31 -17.80
CA GLN A 197 14.33 -5.76 -17.93
C GLN A 197 15.29 -4.61 -17.64
N ALA A 198 16.49 -4.91 -17.11
CA ALA A 198 17.49 -3.90 -16.82
C ALA A 198 17.84 -3.05 -18.04
N GLY A 199 17.88 -1.73 -17.85
CA GLY A 199 18.22 -0.74 -18.89
C GLY A 199 17.14 -0.54 -19.96
N ARG A 200 15.93 -1.06 -19.76
CA ARG A 200 14.82 -0.98 -20.72
C ARG A 200 13.53 -0.50 -20.08
N PHE A 201 12.70 0.16 -20.88
CA PHE A 201 11.30 0.37 -20.58
C PHE A 201 10.46 -0.75 -21.20
N ALA A 202 9.57 -1.33 -20.40
CA ALA A 202 8.53 -2.20 -20.93
C ALA A 202 7.35 -1.33 -21.41
N GLU A 203 6.97 -1.48 -22.67
CA GLU A 203 5.85 -0.74 -23.26
C GLU A 203 4.51 -1.38 -22.90
N VAL A 204 3.59 -0.58 -22.35
CA VAL A 204 2.27 -1.04 -21.90
C VAL A 204 1.21 -0.01 -22.26
N ASP A 205 0.45 -0.28 -23.30
CA ASP A 205 -0.59 0.63 -23.79
C ASP A 205 -2.00 0.23 -23.35
N PHE A 206 -2.88 1.22 -23.24
CA PHE A 206 -4.30 1.02 -22.94
C PHE A 206 -5.17 1.81 -23.90
N LYS A 207 -6.35 1.28 -24.21
CA LYS A 207 -7.38 1.99 -24.98
C LYS A 207 -8.68 2.03 -24.18
N ILE A 208 -9.13 3.24 -23.86
CA ILE A 208 -10.38 3.49 -23.15
C ILE A 208 -11.51 3.55 -24.17
N ASP A 209 -12.54 2.74 -23.94
CA ASP A 209 -13.81 2.86 -24.66
C ASP A 209 -14.64 4.01 -24.07
N THR A 210 -14.90 5.04 -24.86
CA THR A 210 -15.73 6.19 -24.46
C THR A 210 -17.22 5.86 -24.41
N GLY A 211 -17.66 4.81 -25.12
CA GLY A 211 -19.05 4.42 -25.28
C GLY A 211 -19.86 5.26 -26.25
N ILE A 212 -19.20 6.11 -27.03
CA ILE A 212 -19.80 6.81 -28.15
C ILE A 212 -20.10 5.81 -29.27
N ARG A 213 -21.28 5.93 -29.88
CA ARG A 213 -21.81 5.07 -30.95
C ARG A 213 -22.93 5.79 -31.69
#